data_AF-A0A173XAD1-F1
#
_entry.id   AF-A0A173XAD1-F1
#
_cell.length_a   1.000
_cell.length_b   1.000
_cell.length_c   1.000
_cell.angle_alpha   90.00
_cell.angle_beta   90.00
_cell.angle_gamma   90.00
#
_symmetry.space_group_name_H-M   'P 1'
#
loop_
_entity.id
_entity.type
_entity.pdbx_description
1 polymer ?
#
loop_
_entity_poly.entity_id
_entity_poly.type
_entity_poly.pdbx_seq_one_letter_code
_entity_poly.pdbx_strand_id
1 'polypeptide(L)'
;MLSGGKDQIACTVATSVKVTGLKATALSKGRIQLKWTGYPTNYKNGYSRYVIEYKTSAKGAYKRLKLSGDSNGSYTLKSLKKGKTYYFRIRSYVKDTNSYVKAYSSYSKVLKIKAK
;
A
#
# COMPACT_ATOMS: atom_id res chain seq x y z
N MET A 1 0.07 -36.39 11.90
CA MET A 1 0.07 -35.33 10.87
C MET A 1 -0.88 -34.23 11.29
N LEU A 2 -0.42 -33.06 11.74
CA LEU A 2 -1.22 -31.83 11.77
C LEU A 2 -0.27 -30.61 11.74
N SER A 3 0.31 -30.36 10.57
CA SER A 3 0.86 -29.04 10.22
C SER A 3 -0.29 -28.20 9.69
N GLY A 4 -0.70 -27.14 10.38
CA GLY A 4 -1.81 -26.34 9.83
C GLY A 4 -2.33 -25.14 10.62
N GLY A 5 -1.57 -24.55 11.55
CA GLY A 5 -2.07 -23.42 12.35
C GLY A 5 -1.61 -22.02 11.91
N LYS A 6 -0.46 -21.93 11.24
CA LYS A 6 0.24 -20.66 11.01
C LYS A 6 -0.17 -20.00 9.69
N ASP A 7 -0.36 -20.84 8.68
CA ASP A 7 -0.60 -20.40 7.30
C ASP A 7 -2.08 -20.03 7.07
N GLN A 8 -3.00 -20.68 7.78
CA GLN A 8 -4.44 -20.39 7.75
C GLN A 8 -4.76 -19.01 8.35
N ILE A 9 -4.09 -18.65 9.45
CA ILE A 9 -4.22 -17.31 10.07
C ILE A 9 -3.61 -16.25 9.14
N ALA A 10 -2.41 -16.48 8.59
CA ALA A 10 -1.78 -15.54 7.67
C ALA A 10 -2.57 -15.33 6.36
N CYS A 11 -3.14 -16.40 5.79
CA CYS A 11 -3.94 -16.36 4.55
C CYS A 11 -5.30 -15.69 4.76
N THR A 12 -5.97 -15.96 5.89
CA THR A 12 -7.25 -15.33 6.27
C THR A 12 -7.07 -13.85 6.66
N VAL A 13 -5.94 -13.50 7.28
CA VAL A 13 -5.57 -12.10 7.54
C VAL A 13 -5.26 -11.38 6.22
N ALA A 14 -4.60 -12.03 5.26
CA ALA A 14 -4.24 -11.44 3.97
C ALA A 14 -5.46 -11.09 3.08
N THR A 15 -6.57 -11.82 3.20
CA THR A 15 -7.82 -11.52 2.45
C THR A 15 -8.57 -10.32 3.04
N SER A 16 -8.58 -10.16 4.37
CA SER A 16 -9.25 -9.05 5.06
C SER A 16 -8.46 -7.72 5.02
N VAL A 17 -7.15 -7.76 4.78
CA VAL A 17 -6.28 -6.57 4.71
C VAL A 17 -6.13 -6.00 3.30
N LYS A 18 -6.98 -6.35 2.34
CA LYS A 18 -6.82 -5.90 0.94
C LYS A 18 -7.17 -4.42 0.76
N VAL A 19 -6.18 -3.63 0.32
CA VAL A 19 -6.43 -2.26 -0.15
C VAL A 19 -7.12 -2.28 -1.51
N THR A 20 -8.19 -1.51 -1.67
CA THR A 20 -8.94 -1.38 -2.92
C THR A 20 -9.06 0.08 -3.33
N GLY A 21 -9.56 0.33 -4.55
CA GLY A 21 -9.94 1.68 -4.97
C GLY A 21 -8.81 2.70 -5.04
N LEU A 22 -7.55 2.29 -5.28
CA LEU A 22 -6.43 3.22 -5.46
C LEU A 22 -6.71 4.14 -6.67
N LYS A 23 -6.81 5.44 -6.39
CA LYS A 23 -7.02 6.54 -7.34
C LYS A 23 -5.90 7.57 -7.19
N ALA A 24 -5.64 8.34 -8.25
CA ALA A 24 -4.67 9.41 -8.22
C ALA A 24 -5.19 10.64 -8.95
N THR A 25 -4.83 11.81 -8.42
CA THR A 25 -5.14 13.12 -8.98
C THR A 25 -3.82 13.89 -9.13
N ALA A 26 -3.51 14.29 -10.37
CA ALA A 26 -2.37 15.17 -10.63
C ALA A 26 -2.74 16.60 -10.22
N LEU A 27 -1.94 17.17 -9.32
CA LEU A 27 -2.08 18.51 -8.79
C LEU A 27 -1.00 19.43 -9.38
N SER A 28 -1.20 20.75 -9.28
CA SER A 28 -0.20 21.73 -9.68
C SER A 28 1.08 21.64 -8.85
N LYS A 29 2.17 22.19 -9.41
CA LYS A 29 3.51 22.27 -8.80
C LYS A 29 4.14 20.89 -8.57
N GLY A 30 3.99 19.97 -9.54
CA GLY A 30 4.66 18.66 -9.48
C GLY A 30 4.18 17.80 -8.30
N ARG A 31 2.86 17.69 -8.12
CA ARG A 31 2.26 16.93 -7.02
C ARG A 31 1.26 15.90 -7.55
N ILE A 32 1.19 14.76 -6.89
CA ILE A 32 0.17 13.74 -7.16
C ILE A 32 -0.43 13.32 -5.82
N GLN A 33 -1.74 13.50 -5.68
CA GLN A 33 -2.49 12.97 -4.54
C GLN A 33 -2.98 11.57 -4.89
N LEU A 34 -2.68 10.61 -4.02
CA LEU A 34 -3.21 9.26 -4.02
C LEU A 34 -4.35 9.18 -3.02
N LYS A 35 -5.42 8.49 -3.38
CA LYS A 35 -6.52 8.14 -2.48
C LYS A 35 -6.86 6.66 -2.61
N TRP A 36 -7.26 6.00 -1.54
CA TRP A 36 -7.65 4.59 -1.56
C TRP A 36 -8.68 4.27 -0.48
N THR A 37 -9.28 3.09 -0.58
CA THR A 37 -10.29 2.57 0.34
C THR A 37 -9.86 1.23 0.92
N GLY A 38 -10.43 0.89 2.06
CA GLY A 38 -10.12 -0.34 2.80
C GLY A 38 -9.03 -0.09 3.85
N TYR A 39 -9.33 -0.49 5.09
CA TYR A 39 -8.42 -0.40 6.22
C TYR A 39 -7.87 -1.78 6.53
N PRO A 40 -6.55 -1.95 6.70
CA PRO A 40 -6.02 -3.21 7.17
C PRO A 40 -6.54 -3.45 8.59
N THR A 41 -7.33 -4.50 8.79
CA THR A 41 -8.00 -4.85 10.05
C THR A 41 -7.18 -4.49 11.28
N ASN A 42 -7.82 -3.86 12.27
CA ASN A 42 -7.22 -3.60 13.57
C ASN A 42 -6.83 -4.96 14.18
N TYR A 43 -5.53 -5.19 14.26
CA TYR A 43 -5.03 -6.39 14.91
C TYR A 43 -5.02 -6.13 16.42
N LYS A 44 -5.75 -6.96 17.17
CA LYS A 44 -6.05 -6.75 18.60
C LYS A 44 -4.79 -6.44 19.44
N ASN A 45 -3.67 -7.09 19.10
CA ASN A 45 -2.36 -6.95 19.74
C ASN A 45 -1.26 -6.60 18.72
N GLY A 46 -1.52 -5.67 17.81
CA GLY A 46 -0.59 -5.36 16.74
C GLY A 46 -0.86 -4.03 16.09
N TYR A 47 -0.20 -3.81 14.95
CA TYR A 47 -0.45 -2.63 14.14
C TYR A 47 -0.60 -2.98 12.67
N SER A 48 -1.33 -2.12 11.99
CA SER A 48 -1.61 -2.21 10.58
C SER A 48 -1.11 -0.95 9.88
N ARG A 49 -0.56 -1.09 8.67
CA ARG A 49 0.01 0.02 7.89
C ARG A 49 -0.24 -0.17 6.40
N TYR A 50 -0.14 0.92 5.66
CA TYR A 50 -0.05 0.87 4.21
C TYR A 50 1.40 0.93 3.74
N VAL A 51 1.71 0.17 2.69
CA VAL A 51 2.96 0.25 1.94
C VAL A 51 2.64 0.81 0.57
N ILE A 52 3.07 2.04 0.31
CA ILE A 52 2.96 2.68 -1.01
C ILE A 52 4.30 2.55 -1.72
N GLU A 53 4.24 2.10 -2.96
CA GLU A 53 5.39 1.97 -3.85
C GLU A 53 5.13 2.69 -5.16
N TYR A 54 6.20 3.26 -5.73
CA TYR A 54 6.13 3.94 -7.01
C TYR A 54 7.36 3.69 -7.88
N LYS A 55 7.21 3.90 -9.18
CA LYS A 55 8.32 3.98 -10.14
C LYS A 55 8.04 5.04 -11.20
N THR A 56 9.09 5.48 -11.89
CA THR A 56 9.06 6.56 -12.89
C THR A 56 9.15 6.07 -14.34
N SER A 57 9.15 4.75 -14.53
CA SER A 57 9.27 4.08 -15.83
C SER A 57 8.43 2.79 -15.82
N ALA A 58 7.99 2.35 -17.01
CA ALA A 58 7.23 1.12 -17.13
C ALA A 58 8.08 -0.10 -16.74
N LYS A 59 9.36 -0.10 -17.13
CA LYS A 59 10.38 -1.08 -16.74
C LYS A 59 11.23 -0.50 -15.62
N GLY A 60 11.49 -1.26 -14.57
CA GLY A 60 12.33 -0.81 -13.44
C GLY A 60 11.73 -1.11 -12.07
N ALA A 61 12.58 -0.96 -11.05
CA ALA A 61 12.26 -1.25 -9.67
C ALA A 61 11.33 -0.19 -9.05
N TYR A 62 10.46 -0.67 -8.15
CA TYR A 62 9.65 0.19 -7.32
C TYR A 62 10.47 0.75 -6.16
N LYS A 63 10.31 2.05 -5.89
CA LYS A 63 10.77 2.72 -4.68
C LYS A 63 9.62 2.75 -3.67
N ARG A 64 9.92 2.48 -2.40
CA ARG A 64 8.94 2.60 -1.31
C ARG A 64 8.86 4.05 -0.83
N LEU A 65 7.64 4.58 -0.67
CA LEU A 65 7.40 5.95 -0.22
C LEU A 65 7.23 6.05 1.28
N LYS A 66 6.33 5.24 1.86
CA LYS A 66 5.94 5.35 3.26
C LYS A 66 5.30 4.08 3.81
N LEU A 67 5.46 3.93 5.12
CA LEU A 67 4.65 3.14 6.04
C LEU A 67 3.87 4.13 6.92
N SER A 68 2.57 4.31 6.72
CA SER A 68 1.72 5.12 7.62
C SER A 68 0.77 4.23 8.40
N GLY A 69 0.66 4.46 9.72
CA GLY A 69 -0.34 3.82 10.58
C GLY A 69 -1.74 4.34 10.31
N ASP A 70 -1.90 5.65 10.14
CA ASP A 70 -3.22 6.30 10.00
C ASP A 70 -3.27 7.34 8.88
N SER A 71 -2.98 6.93 7.65
CA SER A 71 -3.42 7.75 6.52
C SER A 71 -4.88 7.41 6.25
N ASN A 72 -5.79 8.33 6.56
CA ASN A 72 -7.21 8.38 6.14
C ASN A 72 -7.37 8.24 4.61
N GLY A 73 -7.00 7.08 4.06
CA GLY A 73 -7.07 6.74 2.65
C GLY A 73 -6.41 7.74 1.70
N SER A 74 -5.35 8.46 2.10
CA SER A 74 -4.77 9.54 1.28
C SER A 74 -3.28 9.78 1.51
N TYR A 75 -2.54 10.09 0.44
CA TYR A 75 -1.13 10.51 0.49
C TYR A 75 -0.80 11.42 -0.70
N THR A 76 -0.12 12.55 -0.46
CA THR A 76 0.33 13.45 -1.54
C THR A 76 1.84 13.36 -1.74
N LEU A 77 2.24 12.81 -2.88
CA LEU A 77 3.63 12.86 -3.33
C LEU A 77 3.93 14.24 -3.92
N LYS A 78 5.06 14.82 -3.54
CA LYS A 78 5.52 16.16 -3.94
C LYS A 78 6.81 16.10 -4.76
N SER A 79 7.24 17.25 -5.28
CA SER A 79 8.52 17.44 -5.98
C SER A 79 8.70 16.53 -7.20
N LEU A 80 7.62 16.31 -7.95
CA LEU A 80 7.59 15.49 -9.15
C LEU A 80 7.94 16.30 -10.39
N LYS A 81 8.61 15.65 -11.35
CA LYS A 81 8.94 16.27 -12.63
C LYS A 81 7.67 16.36 -13.49
N LYS A 82 7.29 17.59 -13.87
CA LYS A 82 6.16 17.86 -14.77
C LYS A 82 6.27 17.03 -16.06
N GLY A 83 5.16 16.49 -16.53
CA GLY A 83 5.13 15.67 -17.75
C GLY A 83 5.68 14.25 -17.58
N LYS A 84 6.28 13.90 -16.43
CA LYS A 84 6.77 12.54 -16.18
C LYS A 84 5.60 11.63 -15.77
N THR A 85 5.59 10.42 -16.29
CA THR A 85 4.66 9.36 -15.87
C THR A 85 5.18 8.64 -14.64
N TYR A 86 4.29 8.46 -13.67
CA TYR A 86 4.50 7.73 -12.44
C TYR A 86 3.54 6.54 -12.38
N TYR A 87 4.03 5.45 -11.79
CA TYR A 87 3.29 4.22 -11.59
C TYR A 87 3.24 3.95 -10.10
N PHE A 88 2.07 3.74 -9.54
CA PHE A 88 1.84 3.52 -8.12
C PHE A 88 1.20 2.17 -7.87
N ARG A 89 1.56 1.54 -6.76
CA ARG A 89 0.84 0.41 -6.19
C ARG A 89 0.84 0.52 -4.68
N ILE A 90 -0.19 -0.02 -4.05
CA ILE A 90 -0.35 -0.01 -2.60
C ILE A 90 -0.69 -1.42 -2.12
N ARG A 91 -0.21 -1.77 -0.93
CA ARG A 91 -0.65 -2.97 -0.21
C ARG A 91 -0.72 -2.69 1.27
N SER A 92 -1.40 -3.55 2.01
CA SER A 92 -1.39 -3.51 3.46
C SER A 92 -0.25 -4.32 4.04
N TYR A 93 0.14 -3.95 5.26
CA TYR A 93 1.08 -4.64 6.10
C TYR A 93 0.48 -4.76 7.50
N VAL A 94 0.56 -5.93 8.09
CA VAL A 94 0.20 -6.14 9.48
C VAL A 94 1.36 -6.78 10.23
N LYS A 95 1.51 -6.38 11.49
CA LYS A 95 2.44 -7.00 12.43
C LYS A 95 1.71 -7.30 13.74
N ASP A 96 1.66 -8.58 14.10
CA ASP A 96 1.33 -9.03 15.46
C ASP A 96 2.56 -8.83 16.35
N THR A 97 2.43 -8.08 17.45
CA THR A 97 3.56 -7.84 18.37
C THR A 97 3.78 -8.97 19.36
N ASN A 98 2.80 -9.85 19.58
CA ASN A 98 2.91 -10.98 20.51
C ASN A 98 3.41 -12.24 19.81
N SER A 99 2.94 -12.49 18.58
CA SER A 99 3.25 -13.71 17.83
C SER A 99 4.34 -13.51 16.76
N TYR A 100 4.90 -12.30 16.64
CA TYR A 100 5.87 -11.89 15.61
C TYR A 100 5.44 -12.11 14.15
N VAL A 101 4.15 -12.39 13.92
CA VAL A 101 3.61 -12.63 12.59
C VAL A 101 3.65 -11.33 11.77
N LYS A 102 4.19 -11.43 10.56
CA LYS A 102 4.21 -10.35 9.56
C LYS A 102 3.49 -10.85 8.32
N ALA A 103 2.48 -10.12 7.89
CA ALA A 103 1.78 -10.44 6.65
C ALA A 103 1.61 -9.21 5.78
N TYR A 104 1.60 -9.45 4.47
CA TYR A 104 1.33 -8.45 3.46
C TYR A 104 0.16 -8.93 2.62
N SER A 105 -0.76 -8.01 2.27
CA SER A 105 -1.73 -8.31 1.23
C SER A 105 -1.04 -8.37 -0.14
N SER A 106 -1.72 -8.94 -1.12
CA SER A 106 -1.40 -8.65 -2.53
C SER A 106 -1.42 -7.14 -2.78
N TYR A 107 -0.60 -6.69 -3.73
CA TYR A 107 -0.66 -5.30 -4.20
C TYR A 107 -1.99 -5.03 -4.92
N SER A 108 -2.43 -3.77 -4.87
CA SER A 108 -3.44 -3.23 -5.77
C SER A 108 -3.02 -3.40 -7.23
N LYS A 109 -3.99 -3.21 -8.13
CA LYS A 109 -3.66 -2.93 -9.55
C LYS A 109 -2.71 -1.72 -9.62
N VAL A 110 -1.79 -1.77 -10.57
CA VAL A 110 -0.85 -0.67 -10.81
C VAL A 110 -1.62 0.50 -11.40
N LEU A 111 -1.52 1.66 -10.75
CA LEU A 111 -2.12 2.90 -11.20
C LEU A 111 -1.07 3.73 -11.95
N LYS A 112 -1.40 4.22 -13.14
CA LYS A 112 -0.54 5.06 -13.98
C LYS A 112 -1.09 6.47 -14.05
N ILE A 113 -0.24 7.49 -13.87
CA ILE A 113 -0.64 8.90 -13.98
C ILE A 113 0.54 9.79 -14.39
N LYS A 114 0.27 10.86 -15.15
CA LYS A 114 1.27 11.86 -15.56
C LYS A 114 1.22 13.05 -14.60
N ALA A 115 2.37 13.51 -14.11
CA ALA A 115 2.45 14.69 -13.25
C ALA A 115 2.16 15.98 -14.06
N LYS A 116 1.44 16.92 -13.44
CA LYS A 116 1.12 18.25 -14.00
C LYS A 116 2.14 19.30 -13.62
#